data_AF-A0A8D8FLJ8-F1
#
_entry.id   AF-A0A8D8FLJ8-F1
#
_cell.length_a   1.000
_cell.length_b   1.000
_cell.length_c   1.000
_cell.angle_alpha   90.00
_cell.angle_beta   90.00
_cell.angle_gamma   90.00
#
_symmetry.space_group_name_H-M   'P 1'
#
loop_
_entity.id
_entity.type
_entity.pdbx_description
1 polymer ?
#
loop_
_entity_poly.entity_id
_entity_poly.type
_entity_poly.pdbx_seq_one_letter_code
_entity_poly.pdbx_strand_id
1 'polypeptide(L)'
;MKQINVAVVGVSGVEKEKGQLGVGKSCLCNRFVRPKTDDYAIDHISVLSQSDFSGRVVNNDHFLWWGDARKTSDEGVEYNFSVVEQTEFVDDATFQPFKVGKMGEPYTKRCSAIRLSSQEKLKYICKNQLGLEHEFEEIVLPEGRFVVDGFVCVFDVSIVPNRTVEKQVEFVTHIINNVLKNKKPVVLVTTKNDDASDSYIREAEKICARKEYKGQIVMVETSAHESINIDQAFIVLAQMVDKAKQRSKIVSYAEAAKQRTDLLNASSEYVTRLIRTQITDHRSIWTSSSKKLANHKEWNDFLELFGQEAGQRIFRRHIKKLREDYQAKKLQSYMDSFACVLQEIL
;
A
#
# COMPACT_ATOMS: atom_id res chain seq x y z
N MET A 1 -23.36 -4.96 -3.09
CA MET A 1 -22.05 -4.37 -2.77
C MET A 1 -22.28 -3.06 -2.03
N LYS A 2 -21.73 -2.90 -0.82
CA LYS A 2 -21.95 -1.70 0.00
C LYS A 2 -20.87 -0.65 -0.28
N GLN A 3 -21.26 0.59 -0.56
CA GLN A 3 -20.32 1.70 -0.73
C GLN A 3 -19.87 2.23 0.65
N ILE A 4 -18.57 2.38 0.86
CA ILE A 4 -17.99 2.96 2.07
C ILE A 4 -16.96 4.02 1.68
N ASN A 5 -17.21 5.26 2.06
CA ASN A 5 -16.32 6.38 1.77
C ASN A 5 -15.41 6.64 2.97
N VAL A 6 -14.10 6.40 2.79
CA VAL A 6 -13.11 6.46 3.87
C VAL A 6 -12.19 7.66 3.70
N ALA A 7 -11.98 8.39 4.80
CA ALA A 7 -10.92 9.39 4.87
C ALA A 7 -9.74 8.86 5.72
N VAL A 8 -8.56 8.83 5.12
CA VAL A 8 -7.30 8.52 5.79
C VAL A 8 -6.68 9.82 6.30
N VAL A 9 -6.44 9.87 7.61
CA VAL A 9 -5.93 11.03 8.35
C VAL A 9 -4.75 10.60 9.23
N GLY A 10 -3.99 11.54 9.77
CA GLY A 10 -2.79 11.29 10.57
C GLY A 10 -1.89 12.52 10.53
N VAL A 11 -0.73 12.52 11.20
CA VAL A 11 0.16 13.70 11.19
C VAL A 11 0.47 14.14 9.75
N SER A 12 0.32 15.44 9.50
CA SER A 12 0.58 16.07 8.20
C SER A 12 0.87 17.55 8.43
N GLY A 13 1.66 18.15 7.54
CA GLY A 13 2.10 19.53 7.65
C GLY A 13 3.50 19.75 7.09
N VAL A 14 4.10 20.86 7.48
CA VAL A 14 5.51 21.18 7.23
C VAL A 14 6.45 20.25 8.02
N GLU A 15 7.73 20.21 7.65
CA GLU A 15 8.74 19.36 8.30
C GLU A 15 8.81 19.57 9.82
N LYS A 16 8.60 20.79 10.31
CA LYS A 16 8.55 21.11 11.75
C LYS A 16 7.46 20.32 12.50
N GLU A 17 6.36 19.99 11.83
CA GLU A 17 5.22 19.28 12.42
C GLU A 17 5.32 17.77 12.19
N LYS A 18 5.54 17.34 10.94
CA LYS A 18 5.56 15.92 10.56
C LYS A 18 6.92 15.24 10.73
N GLY A 19 8.00 15.99 10.95
CA GLY A 19 9.38 15.49 10.88
C GLY A 19 9.85 15.30 9.44
N GLN A 20 10.98 14.63 9.27
CA GLN A 20 11.61 14.41 7.96
C GLN A 20 10.82 13.46 7.05
N LEU A 21 10.00 12.59 7.63
CA LEU A 21 9.24 11.57 6.91
C LEU A 21 7.76 11.62 7.27
N GLY A 22 6.90 11.45 6.27
CA GLY A 22 5.46 11.30 6.50
C GLY A 22 5.13 10.03 7.30
N VAL A 23 3.96 10.01 7.92
CA VAL A 23 3.46 8.86 8.70
C VAL A 23 2.95 7.69 7.85
N GLY A 24 3.17 7.69 6.52
CA GLY A 24 2.77 6.56 5.66
C GLY A 24 1.32 6.55 5.17
N LYS A 25 0.57 7.67 5.27
CA LYS A 25 -0.81 7.79 4.76
C LYS A 25 -0.93 7.41 3.27
N SER A 26 -0.11 8.03 2.42
CA SER A 26 -0.13 7.78 0.97
C SER A 26 0.23 6.35 0.63
N CYS A 27 1.26 5.78 1.26
CA CYS A 27 1.64 4.39 1.09
C CYS A 27 0.50 3.42 1.47
N LEU A 28 -0.18 3.68 2.59
CA LEU A 28 -1.33 2.89 3.04
C LEU A 28 -2.48 2.94 2.02
N CYS A 29 -2.82 4.15 1.53
CA CYS A 29 -3.86 4.34 0.52
C CYS A 29 -3.50 3.66 -0.81
N ASN A 30 -2.26 3.87 -1.30
CA ASN A 30 -1.78 3.26 -2.54
C ASN A 30 -1.86 1.73 -2.45
N ARG A 31 -1.32 1.14 -1.38
CA ARG A 31 -1.32 -0.32 -1.22
C ARG A 31 -2.73 -0.89 -1.11
N PHE A 32 -3.65 -0.16 -0.46
CA PHE A 32 -5.03 -0.61 -0.34
C PHE A 32 -5.76 -0.61 -1.69
N VAL A 33 -5.68 0.50 -2.44
CA VAL A 33 -6.39 0.68 -3.71
C VAL A 33 -5.73 -0.09 -4.85
N ARG A 34 -4.40 -0.18 -4.84
CA ARG A 34 -3.60 -0.88 -5.85
C ARG A 34 -2.65 -1.87 -5.15
N PRO A 35 -3.15 -3.07 -4.81
CA PRO A 35 -2.41 -4.02 -3.98
C PRO A 35 -1.23 -4.69 -4.71
N LYS A 36 -1.24 -4.71 -6.04
CA LYS A 36 -0.19 -5.35 -6.86
C LYS A 36 1.17 -4.69 -6.61
N THR A 37 2.21 -5.50 -6.58
CA THR A 37 3.57 -5.01 -6.29
C THR A 37 4.06 -3.98 -7.30
N ASP A 38 3.79 -4.15 -8.58
CA ASP A 38 4.22 -3.19 -9.62
C ASP A 38 3.44 -1.87 -9.59
N ASP A 39 2.27 -1.83 -8.94
CA ASP A 39 1.42 -0.64 -8.85
C ASP A 39 1.68 0.19 -7.57
N TYR A 40 2.56 -0.30 -6.70
CA TYR A 40 2.88 0.33 -5.42
C TYR A 40 4.08 1.27 -5.55
N ALA A 41 3.88 2.54 -5.22
CA ALA A 41 4.93 3.54 -5.12
C ALA A 41 5.30 3.78 -3.65
N ILE A 42 6.60 3.98 -3.41
CA ILE A 42 7.15 4.31 -2.09
C ILE A 42 7.13 5.82 -1.86
N ASP A 43 7.44 6.58 -2.91
CA ASP A 43 7.55 8.03 -2.84
C ASP A 43 6.25 8.71 -3.29
N HIS A 44 5.63 9.41 -2.35
CA HIS A 44 4.48 10.25 -2.62
C HIS A 44 4.78 11.71 -2.29
N ILE A 45 4.17 12.59 -3.08
CA ILE A 45 4.49 14.01 -3.08
C ILE A 45 3.76 14.74 -1.95
N SER A 46 4.46 15.64 -1.29
CA SER A 46 3.87 16.55 -0.28
C SER A 46 4.38 17.99 -0.38
N VAL A 47 5.37 18.21 -1.24
CA VAL A 47 5.89 19.52 -1.61
C VAL A 47 5.64 19.66 -3.11
N LEU A 48 4.97 20.72 -3.53
CA LEU A 48 4.45 20.91 -4.89
C LEU A 48 4.79 22.30 -5.40
N SER A 49 4.91 22.42 -6.71
CA SER A 49 4.84 23.71 -7.39
C SER A 49 3.41 24.24 -7.38
N GLN A 50 3.24 25.55 -7.58
CA GLN A 50 1.92 26.15 -7.71
C GLN A 50 1.12 25.55 -8.89
N SER A 51 1.78 25.19 -9.99
CA SER A 51 1.13 24.55 -11.14
C SER A 51 0.60 23.16 -10.80
N ASP A 52 1.38 22.34 -10.10
CA ASP A 52 0.96 20.99 -9.71
C ASP A 52 -0.19 21.04 -8.69
N PHE A 53 -0.12 21.99 -7.75
CA PHE A 53 -1.16 22.20 -6.75
C PHE A 53 -2.51 22.60 -7.39
N SER A 54 -2.46 23.43 -8.44
CA SER A 54 -3.65 23.86 -9.18
C SER A 54 -4.09 22.89 -10.28
N GLY A 55 -3.28 21.87 -10.62
CA GLY A 55 -3.62 20.82 -11.58
C GLY A 55 -4.80 19.97 -11.10
N ARG A 56 -5.52 19.30 -12.02
CA ARG A 56 -6.81 18.63 -11.73
C ARG A 56 -6.75 17.48 -10.71
N VAL A 57 -5.57 16.92 -10.45
CA VAL A 57 -5.39 15.85 -9.44
C VAL A 57 -5.42 16.42 -8.02
N VAL A 58 -4.59 17.42 -7.74
CA VAL A 58 -4.55 18.11 -6.43
C VAL A 58 -5.72 19.08 -6.31
N ASN A 59 -6.06 19.75 -7.40
CA ASN A 59 -7.24 20.57 -7.62
C ASN A 59 -7.43 21.69 -6.60
N ASN A 60 -6.33 22.32 -6.18
CA ASN A 60 -6.29 23.31 -5.12
C ASN A 60 -6.83 22.79 -3.77
N ASP A 61 -6.75 21.48 -3.54
CA ASP A 61 -7.16 20.86 -2.28
C ASP A 61 -5.98 20.36 -1.47
N HIS A 62 -6.19 20.28 -0.16
CA HIS A 62 -5.32 19.56 0.75
C HIS A 62 -5.77 18.11 1.00
N PHE A 63 -6.32 17.47 -0.03
CA PHE A 63 -6.60 16.04 -0.01
C PHE A 63 -6.39 15.42 -1.40
N LEU A 64 -6.04 14.15 -1.40
CA LEU A 64 -5.99 13.31 -2.60
C LEU A 64 -7.19 12.38 -2.62
N TRP A 65 -7.72 12.11 -3.79
CA TRP A 65 -8.68 11.04 -3.99
C TRP A 65 -7.96 9.87 -4.68
N TRP A 66 -7.88 8.73 -4.01
CA TRP A 66 -7.15 7.56 -4.48
C TRP A 66 -7.99 6.67 -5.40
N GLY A 67 -9.29 6.92 -5.48
CA GLY A 67 -10.23 6.12 -6.25
C GLY A 67 -10.90 5.05 -5.42
N ASP A 68 -11.43 4.05 -6.11
CA ASP A 68 -12.24 2.99 -5.52
C ASP A 68 -11.50 1.65 -5.43
N ALA A 69 -11.86 0.84 -4.44
CA ALA A 69 -11.31 -0.50 -4.23
C ALA A 69 -12.40 -1.47 -3.77
N ARG A 70 -12.53 -2.60 -4.47
CA ARG A 70 -13.43 -3.68 -4.06
C ARG A 70 -12.69 -4.64 -3.13
N LYS A 71 -13.30 -4.96 -1.99
CA LYS A 71 -12.74 -5.89 -1.01
C LYS A 71 -13.85 -6.78 -0.47
N THR A 72 -13.48 -8.00 -0.13
CA THR A 72 -14.39 -8.99 0.46
C THR A 72 -13.88 -9.32 1.85
N SER A 73 -14.74 -9.25 2.86
CA SER A 73 -14.39 -9.67 4.22
C SER A 73 -14.29 -11.18 4.33
N ASP A 74 -13.68 -11.68 5.41
CA ASP A 74 -13.60 -13.11 5.69
C ASP A 74 -14.98 -13.76 5.84
N GLU A 75 -16.00 -12.98 6.22
CA GLU A 75 -17.39 -13.44 6.28
C GLU A 75 -18.11 -13.43 4.92
N GLY A 76 -17.41 -13.09 3.83
CA GLY A 76 -17.93 -13.04 2.47
C GLY A 76 -18.69 -11.76 2.11
N VAL A 77 -18.60 -10.70 2.93
CA VAL A 77 -19.29 -9.43 2.65
C VAL A 77 -18.46 -8.60 1.68
N GLU A 78 -19.08 -8.23 0.55
CA GLU A 78 -18.44 -7.38 -0.46
C GLU A 78 -18.67 -5.88 -0.19
N TYR A 79 -17.56 -5.17 -0.08
CA TYR A 79 -17.48 -3.72 0.09
C TYR A 79 -16.86 -3.08 -1.15
N ASN A 80 -17.41 -1.93 -1.54
CA ASN A 80 -16.79 -0.98 -2.45
C ASN A 80 -16.33 0.22 -1.64
N PHE A 81 -15.02 0.36 -1.50
CA PHE A 81 -14.44 1.50 -0.82
C PHE A 81 -14.19 2.63 -1.83
N SER A 82 -14.42 3.87 -1.42
CA SER A 82 -13.80 5.04 -2.05
C SER A 82 -12.91 5.72 -1.03
N VAL A 83 -11.67 6.06 -1.40
CA VAL A 83 -10.65 6.49 -0.45
C VAL A 83 -10.15 7.90 -0.76
N VAL A 84 -10.17 8.76 0.25
CA VAL A 84 -9.46 10.04 0.24
C VAL A 84 -8.37 10.04 1.30
N GLU A 85 -7.26 10.71 1.00
CA GLU A 85 -6.21 11.04 1.96
C GLU A 85 -6.29 12.53 2.29
N GLN A 86 -6.58 12.87 3.54
CA GLN A 86 -6.40 14.23 4.03
C GLN A 86 -4.92 14.46 4.31
N THR A 87 -4.37 15.54 3.78
CA THR A 87 -2.94 15.85 3.91
C THR A 87 -2.73 17.36 4.03
N GLU A 88 -1.47 17.79 3.94
CA GLU A 88 -1.12 19.19 3.81
C GLU A 88 0.01 19.31 2.80
N PHE A 89 -0.26 20.08 1.75
CA PHE A 89 0.67 20.31 0.65
C PHE A 89 1.40 21.61 0.92
N VAL A 90 2.70 21.57 0.67
CA VAL A 90 3.61 22.68 0.92
C VAL A 90 4.12 23.19 -0.41
N ASP A 91 4.21 24.50 -0.55
CA ASP A 91 4.76 25.18 -1.72
C ASP A 91 6.28 25.00 -1.77
N ASP A 92 6.81 24.58 -2.92
CA ASP A 92 8.24 24.33 -3.14
C ASP A 92 9.09 25.61 -3.13
N ALA A 93 8.49 26.77 -3.39
CA ALA A 93 9.18 28.05 -3.37
C ALA A 93 9.28 28.63 -1.96
N THR A 94 8.21 28.50 -1.16
CA THR A 94 8.13 29.16 0.17
C THR A 94 8.28 28.20 1.34
N PHE A 95 8.19 26.89 1.10
CA PHE A 95 8.12 25.85 2.13
C PHE A 95 7.02 26.10 3.17
N GLN A 96 5.97 26.82 2.79
CA GLN A 96 4.76 27.04 3.60
C GLN A 96 3.58 26.26 3.00
N PRO A 97 2.60 25.87 3.82
CA PRO A 97 1.37 25.28 3.29
C PRO A 97 0.70 26.22 2.27
N PHE A 98 0.22 25.66 1.16
CA PHE A 98 -0.60 26.44 0.22
C PHE A 98 -1.80 27.03 0.96
N LYS A 99 -2.14 28.28 0.64
CA LYS A 99 -3.31 28.96 1.23
C LYS A 99 -4.40 29.01 0.20
N VAL A 100 -5.52 28.32 0.46
CA VAL A 100 -6.66 28.30 -0.45
C VAL A 100 -7.89 28.92 0.20
N GLY A 101 -8.39 30.01 -0.39
CA GLY A 101 -9.63 30.66 0.05
C GLY A 101 -9.65 31.00 1.55
N LYS A 102 -10.73 30.61 2.26
CA LYS A 102 -10.88 30.81 3.72
C LYS A 102 -10.09 29.80 4.57
N MET A 103 -9.20 28.98 4.01
CA MET A 103 -8.40 28.01 4.76
C MET A 103 -7.24 28.69 5.51
N GLY A 104 -7.58 29.33 6.63
CA GLY A 104 -6.68 29.51 7.77
C GLY A 104 -6.92 28.46 8.86
N GLU A 105 -7.74 27.44 8.58
CA GLU A 105 -8.10 26.42 9.56
C GLU A 105 -6.98 25.37 9.69
N PRO A 106 -6.50 25.09 10.92
CA PRO A 106 -5.45 24.10 11.15
C PRO A 106 -5.81 22.72 10.62
N TYR A 107 -4.82 21.98 10.11
CA TYR A 107 -4.99 20.63 9.57
C TYR A 107 -5.74 19.69 10.53
N THR A 108 -5.45 19.72 11.83
CA THR A 108 -6.10 18.87 12.86
C THR A 108 -7.62 19.02 12.91
N LYS A 109 -8.16 20.16 12.47
CA LYS A 109 -9.60 20.39 12.33
C LYS A 109 -10.08 20.09 10.91
N ARG A 110 -9.37 20.58 9.88
CA ARG A 110 -9.68 20.36 8.46
C ARG A 110 -9.81 18.88 8.10
N CYS A 111 -8.87 18.04 8.57
CA CYS A 111 -8.85 16.61 8.24
C CYS A 111 -10.05 15.82 8.76
N SER A 112 -10.80 16.37 9.73
CA SER A 112 -12.02 15.74 10.26
C SER A 112 -13.28 16.06 9.46
N ALA A 113 -13.18 16.85 8.38
CA ALA A 113 -14.31 17.23 7.54
C ALA A 113 -15.02 16.00 6.94
N ILE A 114 -16.34 15.94 7.09
CA ILE A 114 -17.17 14.82 6.62
C ILE A 114 -17.77 15.04 5.23
N ARG A 115 -17.64 16.25 4.68
CA ARG A 115 -18.10 16.62 3.34
C ARG A 115 -16.97 17.34 2.64
N LEU A 116 -16.49 16.77 1.54
CA LEU A 116 -15.49 17.37 0.66
C LEU A 116 -16.15 17.65 -0.68
N SER A 117 -15.75 18.74 -1.31
CA SER A 117 -16.24 19.15 -2.62
C SER A 117 -15.07 19.63 -3.44
N SER A 118 -14.88 19.02 -4.61
CA SER A 118 -13.82 19.34 -5.55
C SER A 118 -14.26 18.91 -6.93
N GLN A 119 -14.70 19.88 -7.72
CA GLN A 119 -15.26 19.62 -9.06
C GLN A 119 -14.14 19.22 -10.02
N GLU A 120 -14.41 18.23 -10.88
CA GLU A 120 -13.46 17.72 -11.88
C GLU A 120 -12.16 17.13 -11.32
N LYS A 121 -12.10 16.88 -10.00
CA LYS A 121 -10.92 16.30 -9.34
C LYS A 121 -10.60 14.94 -9.93
N LEU A 122 -9.36 14.74 -10.35
CA LEU A 122 -8.88 13.46 -10.86
C LEU A 122 -8.37 12.55 -9.75
N LYS A 123 -8.50 11.24 -9.97
CA LYS A 123 -7.88 10.18 -9.19
C LYS A 123 -6.35 10.35 -9.20
N TYR A 124 -5.76 10.34 -8.01
CA TYR A 124 -4.32 10.31 -7.84
C TYR A 124 -3.78 8.88 -8.01
N ILE A 125 -2.70 8.75 -8.77
CA ILE A 125 -2.05 7.48 -9.10
C ILE A 125 -0.64 7.44 -8.50
N CYS A 126 0.20 8.43 -8.82
CA CYS A 126 1.55 8.58 -8.29
C CYS A 126 2.07 10.00 -8.51
N LYS A 127 3.26 10.32 -7.97
CA LYS A 127 3.86 11.66 -8.11
C LYS A 127 4.13 12.06 -9.57
N ASN A 128 4.44 11.10 -10.44
CA ASN A 128 4.76 11.34 -11.85
C ASN A 128 3.54 11.74 -12.69
N GLN A 129 2.33 11.59 -12.16
CA GLN A 129 1.10 11.99 -12.84
C GLN A 129 0.91 13.50 -12.90
N LEU A 130 1.43 14.24 -11.91
CA LEU A 130 1.21 15.68 -11.80
C LEU A 130 1.92 16.41 -12.94
N GLY A 131 1.18 17.22 -13.69
CA GLY A 131 1.64 17.89 -14.90
C GLY A 131 1.67 17.01 -16.16
N LEU A 132 1.39 15.71 -16.03
CA LEU A 132 1.31 14.74 -17.12
C LEU A 132 -0.01 13.95 -17.05
N GLU A 133 -1.10 14.57 -16.57
CA GLU A 133 -2.34 13.86 -16.25
C GLU A 133 -2.92 13.08 -17.45
N HIS A 134 -2.74 13.63 -18.66
CA HIS A 134 -3.20 13.06 -19.94
C HIS A 134 -2.48 11.77 -20.37
N GLU A 135 -1.31 11.46 -19.78
CA GLU A 135 -0.58 10.20 -20.01
C GLU A 135 -1.11 9.05 -19.13
N PHE A 136 -2.00 9.38 -18.18
CA PHE A 136 -2.55 8.46 -17.20
C PHE A 136 -4.06 8.28 -17.38
N GLU A 137 -4.62 7.30 -16.67
CA GLU A 137 -6.07 7.09 -16.62
C GLU A 137 -6.78 8.27 -15.92
N GLU A 138 -7.63 8.99 -16.66
CA GLU A 138 -8.41 10.10 -16.14
C GLU A 138 -9.76 9.66 -15.55
N ILE A 139 -9.73 9.17 -14.31
CA ILE A 139 -10.97 8.94 -13.54
C ILE A 139 -11.29 10.20 -12.72
N VAL A 140 -12.49 10.75 -12.90
CA VAL A 140 -12.98 11.92 -12.15
C VAL A 140 -13.73 11.50 -10.89
N LEU A 141 -13.53 12.22 -9.79
CA LEU A 141 -14.30 12.09 -8.55
C LEU A 141 -15.79 12.27 -8.86
N PRO A 142 -16.64 11.25 -8.61
CA PRO A 142 -18.05 11.32 -8.96
C PRO A 142 -18.74 12.55 -8.35
N GLU A 143 -19.46 13.30 -9.19
CA GLU A 143 -20.20 14.53 -8.81
C GLU A 143 -19.34 15.65 -8.18
N GLY A 144 -18.01 15.48 -8.16
CA GLY A 144 -17.08 16.34 -7.45
C GLY A 144 -17.38 16.46 -5.95
N ARG A 145 -17.99 15.42 -5.35
CA ARG A 145 -18.39 15.42 -3.93
C ARG A 145 -17.96 14.13 -3.27
N PHE A 146 -17.58 14.23 -2.00
CA PHE A 146 -17.21 13.08 -1.18
C PHE A 146 -17.78 13.22 0.22
N VAL A 147 -18.59 12.26 0.66
CA VAL A 147 -19.18 12.26 2.01
C VAL A 147 -18.56 11.12 2.79
N VAL A 148 -17.83 11.45 3.86
CA VAL A 148 -17.05 10.50 4.64
C VAL A 148 -17.96 9.68 5.57
N ASP A 149 -17.85 8.35 5.50
CA ASP A 149 -18.55 7.40 6.35
C ASP A 149 -17.75 7.00 7.59
N GLY A 150 -16.42 6.95 7.47
CA GLY A 150 -15.52 6.60 8.56
C GLY A 150 -14.08 7.05 8.30
N PHE A 151 -13.27 7.00 9.35
CA PHE A 151 -11.88 7.46 9.30
C PHE A 151 -10.88 6.35 9.63
N VAL A 152 -9.80 6.31 8.87
CA VAL A 152 -8.58 5.60 9.25
C VAL A 152 -7.60 6.65 9.78
N CYS A 153 -7.27 6.60 11.07
CA CYS A 153 -6.32 7.52 11.67
C CYS A 153 -4.98 6.81 11.83
N VAL A 154 -3.96 7.31 11.14
CA VAL A 154 -2.63 6.71 11.07
C VAL A 154 -1.72 7.22 12.17
N PHE A 155 -0.98 6.30 12.78
CA PHE A 155 0.10 6.54 13.75
C PHE A 155 1.37 5.83 13.25
N ASP A 156 2.48 6.55 13.10
CA ASP A 156 3.75 5.97 12.69
C ASP A 156 4.48 5.41 13.91
N VAL A 157 4.83 4.12 13.89
CA VAL A 157 5.55 3.47 14.99
C VAL A 157 7.06 3.35 14.75
N SER A 158 7.58 3.88 13.64
CA SER A 158 9.03 3.99 13.43
C SER A 158 9.59 5.27 14.03
N ILE A 159 10.90 5.26 14.30
CA ILE A 159 11.61 6.42 14.85
C ILE A 159 11.93 7.38 13.70
N VAL A 160 11.35 8.59 13.75
CA VAL A 160 11.59 9.63 12.74
C VAL A 160 12.34 10.81 13.35
N PRO A 161 13.48 11.23 12.78
CA PRO A 161 14.18 12.42 13.23
C PRO A 161 13.25 13.65 13.24
N ASN A 162 13.42 14.48 14.28
CA ASN A 162 12.64 15.71 14.49
C ASN A 162 11.13 15.53 14.75
N ARG A 163 10.62 14.29 14.94
CA ARG A 163 9.26 14.03 15.43
C ARG A 163 9.30 13.11 16.65
N THR A 164 9.08 13.67 17.83
CA THR A 164 8.98 12.87 19.06
C THR A 164 7.64 12.14 19.13
N VAL A 165 7.60 11.03 19.87
CA VAL A 165 6.37 10.24 20.05
C VAL A 165 5.28 11.06 20.74
N GLU A 166 5.64 11.91 21.71
CA GLU A 166 4.69 12.72 22.48
C GLU A 166 3.95 13.72 21.58
N LYS A 167 4.68 14.38 20.67
CA LYS A 167 4.09 15.29 19.69
C LYS A 167 3.12 14.57 18.77
N GLN A 168 3.48 13.37 18.30
CA GLN A 168 2.60 12.56 17.47
C GLN A 168 1.35 12.10 18.25
N VAL A 169 1.51 11.67 19.50
CA VAL A 169 0.40 11.27 20.38
C VAL A 169 -0.57 12.42 20.60
N GLU A 170 -0.06 13.61 20.90
CA GLU A 170 -0.88 14.81 21.05
C GLU A 170 -1.65 15.11 19.76
N PHE A 171 -0.97 15.13 18.62
CA PHE A 171 -1.57 15.44 17.33
C PHE A 171 -2.66 14.44 16.92
N VAL A 172 -2.38 13.14 17.03
CA VAL A 172 -3.32 12.07 16.70
C VAL A 172 -4.53 12.08 17.64
N THR A 173 -4.30 12.33 18.93
CA THR A 173 -5.40 12.51 19.91
C THR A 173 -6.34 13.65 19.49
N HIS A 174 -5.79 14.79 19.05
CA HIS A 174 -6.59 15.93 18.59
C HIS A 174 -7.43 15.57 17.35
N ILE A 175 -6.86 14.85 16.39
CA ILE A 175 -7.59 14.35 15.22
C ILE A 175 -8.73 13.44 15.65
N ILE A 176 -8.45 12.42 16.46
CA ILE A 176 -9.44 11.46 16.95
C ILE A 176 -10.60 12.18 17.65
N ASN A 177 -10.29 13.13 18.54
CA ASN A 177 -11.31 13.92 19.23
C ASN A 177 -12.20 14.70 18.27
N ASN A 178 -11.64 15.28 17.20
CA ASN A 178 -12.42 16.00 16.20
C ASN A 178 -13.27 15.05 15.34
N VAL A 179 -12.77 13.86 15.01
CA VAL A 179 -13.52 12.82 14.31
C VAL A 179 -14.70 12.32 15.15
N LEU A 180 -14.48 12.02 16.43
CA LEU A 180 -15.52 11.51 17.33
C LEU A 180 -16.62 12.55 17.57
N LYS A 181 -16.30 13.85 17.60
CA LYS A 181 -17.30 14.93 17.65
C LYS A 181 -18.27 14.88 16.45
N ASN A 182 -17.80 14.44 15.29
CA ASN A 182 -18.63 14.25 14.09
C ASN A 182 -19.44 12.94 14.11
N LYS A 183 -19.35 12.14 15.18
CA LYS A 183 -20.04 10.85 15.36
C LYS A 183 -19.73 9.84 14.25
N LYS A 184 -18.51 9.90 13.71
CA LYS A 184 -18.03 8.97 12.68
C LYS A 184 -17.13 7.91 13.32
N PRO A 185 -17.22 6.63 12.91
CA PRO A 185 -16.29 5.59 13.34
C PRO A 185 -14.85 5.92 12.96
N VAL A 186 -13.91 5.50 13.80
CA VAL A 186 -12.47 5.66 13.56
C VAL A 186 -11.72 4.40 13.97
N VAL A 187 -10.81 3.95 13.10
CA VAL A 187 -9.82 2.92 13.39
C VAL A 187 -8.46 3.59 13.52
N LEU A 188 -7.73 3.30 14.60
CA LEU A 188 -6.33 3.68 14.74
C LEU A 188 -5.48 2.65 13.99
N VAL A 189 -4.67 3.10 13.05
CA VAL A 189 -3.80 2.21 12.26
C VAL A 189 -2.35 2.56 12.55
N THR A 190 -1.62 1.64 13.15
CA THR A 190 -0.17 1.80 13.25
C THR A 190 0.46 1.44 11.90
N THR A 191 1.44 2.22 11.47
CA THR A 191 2.11 2.06 10.17
C THR A 191 3.61 1.89 10.36
N LYS A 192 4.26 1.31 9.35
CA LYS A 192 5.70 0.99 9.35
C LYS A 192 6.09 0.01 10.45
N ASN A 193 5.22 -0.98 10.70
CA ASN A 193 5.50 -2.01 11.70
C ASN A 193 6.68 -2.93 11.32
N ASP A 194 7.16 -2.85 10.08
CA ASP A 194 8.41 -3.47 9.60
C ASP A 194 9.67 -2.86 10.21
N ASP A 195 9.59 -1.63 10.71
CA ASP A 195 10.68 -0.91 11.40
C ASP A 195 10.16 -0.30 12.73
N ALA A 196 9.33 -1.06 13.44
CA ALA A 196 8.63 -0.59 14.62
C ALA A 196 9.56 -0.38 15.83
N SER A 197 9.23 0.63 16.63
CA SER A 197 9.72 0.77 18.00
C SER A 197 8.65 0.36 19.01
N ASP A 198 8.99 -0.58 19.90
CA ASP A 198 8.10 -1.03 20.99
C ASP A 198 7.56 0.12 21.85
N SER A 199 8.35 1.16 22.05
CA SER A 199 7.91 2.34 22.83
C SER A 199 6.80 3.10 22.12
N TYR A 200 6.86 3.23 20.78
CA TYR A 200 5.84 3.90 19.98
C TYR A 200 4.55 3.06 19.88
N ILE A 201 4.67 1.74 19.75
CA ILE A 201 3.52 0.81 19.78
C ILE A 201 2.76 0.99 21.11
N ARG A 202 3.47 0.97 22.24
CA ARG A 202 2.86 1.17 23.56
C ARG A 202 2.14 2.50 23.70
N GLU A 203 2.66 3.58 23.12
CA GLU A 203 1.97 4.87 23.12
C GLU A 203 0.70 4.86 22.26
N ALA A 204 0.70 4.17 21.11
CA ALA A 204 -0.51 3.96 20.31
C ALA A 204 -1.57 3.13 21.07
N GLU A 205 -1.16 2.07 21.76
CA GLU A 205 -2.04 1.28 22.62
C GLU A 205 -2.65 2.12 23.75
N LYS A 206 -1.85 2.98 24.38
CA LYS A 206 -2.32 3.91 25.42
C LYS A 206 -3.36 4.88 24.90
N ILE A 207 -3.26 5.34 23.65
CA ILE A 207 -4.30 6.16 23.02
C ILE A 207 -5.61 5.37 23.00
N CYS A 208 -5.62 4.16 22.45
CA CYS A 208 -6.82 3.31 22.39
C CYS A 208 -7.41 2.98 23.78
N ALA A 209 -6.55 2.83 24.79
CA ALA A 209 -6.95 2.49 26.16
C ALA A 209 -7.51 3.67 26.97
N ARG A 210 -7.51 4.91 26.43
CA ARG A 210 -8.06 6.07 27.14
C ARG A 210 -9.53 5.85 27.50
N LYS A 211 -9.89 6.21 28.74
CA LYS A 211 -11.24 6.02 29.27
C LYS A 211 -12.33 6.65 28.40
N GLU A 212 -12.03 7.80 27.80
CA GLU A 212 -12.93 8.54 26.89
C GLU A 212 -13.21 7.81 25.56
N TYR A 213 -12.34 6.87 25.16
CA TYR A 213 -12.45 6.10 23.91
C TYR A 213 -12.91 4.66 24.10
N LYS A 214 -13.20 4.25 25.33
CA LYS A 214 -13.46 2.85 25.69
C LYS A 214 -14.49 2.20 24.74
N GLY A 215 -14.04 1.24 23.94
CA GLY A 215 -14.84 0.48 22.99
C GLY A 215 -15.18 1.17 21.66
N GLN A 216 -14.74 2.42 21.47
CA GLN A 216 -15.01 3.23 20.27
C GLN A 216 -13.90 3.14 19.22
N ILE A 217 -12.65 2.95 19.67
CA ILE A 217 -11.46 2.90 18.81
C ILE A 217 -10.86 1.51 18.91
N VAL A 218 -10.51 0.96 17.74
CA VAL A 218 -9.76 -0.29 17.62
C VAL A 218 -8.45 0.00 16.90
N MET A 219 -7.41 -0.76 17.24
CA MET A 219 -6.09 -0.62 16.67
C MET A 219 -5.81 -1.76 15.68
N VAL A 220 -5.28 -1.43 14.50
CA VAL A 220 -4.80 -2.42 13.52
C VAL A 220 -3.35 -2.09 13.15
N GLU A 221 -2.48 -3.10 13.22
CA GLU A 221 -1.06 -2.93 12.94
C GLU A 221 -0.75 -3.27 11.48
N THR A 222 -0.13 -2.35 10.74
CA THR A 222 0.06 -2.48 9.28
C THR A 222 1.49 -2.18 8.83
N SER A 223 1.86 -2.76 7.68
CA SER A 223 3.01 -2.34 6.88
C SER A 223 2.61 -2.29 5.41
N ALA A 224 2.68 -1.10 4.81
CA ALA A 224 2.37 -0.93 3.38
C ALA A 224 3.46 -1.51 2.47
N HIS A 225 4.72 -1.48 2.93
CA HIS A 225 5.87 -2.06 2.22
C HIS A 225 5.76 -3.58 2.15
N GLU A 226 5.47 -4.23 3.28
CA GLU A 226 5.33 -5.68 3.36
C GLU A 226 3.92 -6.18 2.98
N SER A 227 2.98 -5.25 2.72
CA SER A 227 1.58 -5.53 2.41
C SER A 227 0.87 -6.35 3.52
N ILE A 228 1.08 -5.96 4.78
CA ILE A 228 0.54 -6.63 5.97
C ILE A 228 -0.66 -5.86 6.52
N ASN A 229 -1.77 -6.57 6.76
CA ASN A 229 -3.02 -6.11 7.39
C ASN A 229 -3.70 -4.89 6.76
N ILE A 230 -3.30 -4.51 5.54
CA ILE A 230 -3.82 -3.33 4.84
C ILE A 230 -5.33 -3.43 4.66
N ASP A 231 -5.82 -4.54 4.11
CA ASP A 231 -7.26 -4.74 3.88
C ASP A 231 -8.04 -4.84 5.20
N GLN A 232 -7.47 -5.48 6.22
CA GLN A 232 -8.09 -5.64 7.54
C GLN A 232 -8.41 -4.29 8.19
N ALA A 233 -7.53 -3.29 8.06
CA ALA A 233 -7.75 -1.95 8.61
C ALA A 233 -9.03 -1.29 8.04
N PHE A 234 -9.27 -1.42 6.74
CA PHE A 234 -10.44 -0.83 6.07
C PHE A 234 -11.70 -1.70 6.26
N ILE A 235 -11.59 -3.02 6.25
CA ILE A 235 -12.71 -3.94 6.50
C ILE A 235 -13.27 -3.75 7.91
N VAL A 236 -12.40 -3.66 8.93
CA VAL A 236 -12.83 -3.39 10.31
C VAL A 236 -13.56 -2.05 10.42
N LEU A 237 -13.08 -1.01 9.73
CA LEU A 237 -13.77 0.28 9.67
C LEU A 237 -15.16 0.15 9.02
N ALA A 238 -15.27 -0.54 7.88
CA ALA A 238 -16.55 -0.77 7.21
C ALA A 238 -17.55 -1.51 8.10
N GLN A 239 -17.11 -2.53 8.84
CA GLN A 239 -17.92 -3.24 9.82
C GLN A 239 -18.36 -2.33 10.97
N MET A 240 -17.54 -1.37 11.38
CA MET A 240 -17.91 -0.36 12.38
C MET A 240 -18.95 0.64 11.83
N VAL A 241 -18.81 1.08 10.59
CA VAL A 241 -19.79 1.94 9.88
C VAL A 241 -21.14 1.23 9.78
N ASP A 242 -21.13 -0.05 9.41
CA ASP A 242 -22.32 -0.89 9.28
C ASP A 242 -22.93 -1.33 10.62
N LYS A 243 -22.23 -1.09 11.74
CA LYS A 243 -22.59 -1.64 13.06
C LYS A 243 -22.80 -3.16 13.00
N ALA A 244 -21.89 -3.86 12.30
CA ALA A 244 -21.95 -5.31 12.15
C ALA A 244 -22.03 -6.00 13.52
N LYS A 245 -22.90 -7.03 13.61
CA LYS A 245 -23.12 -7.80 14.85
C LYS A 245 -21.85 -8.52 15.31
N GLN A 246 -21.07 -8.98 14.35
CA GLN A 246 -19.77 -9.62 14.55
C GLN A 246 -18.73 -8.84 13.74
N ARG A 247 -17.61 -8.53 14.37
CA ARG A 247 -16.46 -7.88 13.73
C ARG A 247 -15.39 -8.94 13.48
N SER A 248 -14.60 -8.75 12.42
CA SER A 248 -13.47 -9.62 12.14
C SER A 248 -12.46 -9.55 13.30
N LYS A 249 -11.83 -10.69 13.59
CA LYS A 249 -10.76 -10.76 14.58
C LYS A 249 -9.54 -10.02 14.02
N ILE A 250 -9.05 -9.01 14.75
CA ILE A 250 -7.82 -8.31 14.38
C ILE A 250 -6.65 -9.26 14.61
N VAL A 251 -5.82 -9.43 13.57
CA VAL A 251 -4.65 -10.32 13.59
C VAL A 251 -3.44 -9.49 13.99
N SER A 252 -2.62 -9.98 14.90
CA SER A 252 -1.41 -9.25 15.30
C SER A 252 -0.44 -9.11 14.13
N TYR A 253 0.41 -8.10 14.15
CA TYR A 253 1.42 -7.91 13.12
C TYR A 253 2.31 -9.15 12.95
N ALA A 254 2.76 -9.75 14.05
CA ALA A 254 3.64 -10.93 14.01
C ALA A 254 2.97 -12.14 13.35
N GLU A 255 1.69 -12.39 13.67
CA GLU A 255 0.92 -13.48 13.04
C GLU A 255 0.70 -13.22 11.54
N ALA A 256 0.31 -11.99 11.18
CA ALA A 256 0.08 -11.61 9.80
C ALA A 256 1.38 -11.60 8.96
N ALA A 257 2.50 -11.15 9.54
CA ALA A 257 3.82 -11.20 8.93
C ALA A 257 4.23 -12.65 8.63
N LYS A 258 4.03 -13.57 9.58
CA LYS A 258 4.29 -15.00 9.35
C LYS A 258 3.45 -15.56 8.21
N GLN A 259 2.15 -15.30 8.21
CA GLN A 259 1.26 -15.74 7.12
C GLN A 259 1.68 -15.17 5.75
N ARG A 260 2.12 -13.91 5.73
CA ARG A 260 2.66 -13.26 4.53
C ARG A 260 3.92 -13.97 4.05
N THR A 261 4.88 -14.25 4.93
CA THR A 261 6.10 -14.98 4.59
C THR A 261 5.79 -16.38 4.05
N ASP A 262 4.88 -17.12 4.69
CA ASP A 262 4.49 -18.46 4.27
C ASP A 262 3.85 -18.44 2.86
N LEU A 263 2.99 -17.45 2.58
CA LEU A 263 2.40 -17.22 1.25
C LEU A 263 3.47 -16.94 0.18
N LEU A 264 4.43 -16.05 0.47
CA LEU A 264 5.50 -15.69 -0.46
C LEU A 264 6.41 -16.90 -0.77
N ASN A 265 6.73 -17.71 0.24
CA ASN A 265 7.51 -18.93 0.09
C ASN A 265 6.78 -19.97 -0.77
N ALA A 266 5.51 -20.23 -0.47
CA ALA A 266 4.68 -21.17 -1.22
C ALA A 266 4.54 -20.75 -2.70
N SER A 267 4.25 -19.47 -2.95
CA SER A 267 4.15 -18.91 -4.32
C SER A 267 5.46 -19.07 -5.10
N SER A 268 6.60 -18.81 -4.46
CA SER A 268 7.92 -18.99 -5.06
C SER A 268 8.22 -20.44 -5.42
N GLU A 269 7.83 -21.40 -4.56
CA GLU A 269 7.98 -22.82 -4.84
C GLU A 269 7.10 -23.28 -6.02
N TYR A 270 5.82 -22.88 -6.02
CA TYR A 270 4.88 -23.20 -7.09
C TYR A 270 5.37 -22.70 -8.45
N VAL A 271 5.83 -21.44 -8.54
CA VAL A 271 6.36 -20.89 -9.78
C VAL A 271 7.67 -21.53 -10.19
N THR A 272 8.56 -21.84 -9.25
CA THR A 272 9.80 -22.57 -9.56
C THR A 272 9.50 -23.92 -10.20
N ARG A 273 8.52 -24.66 -9.66
CA ARG A 273 8.07 -25.95 -10.22
C ARG A 273 7.41 -25.78 -11.58
N LEU A 274 6.54 -24.77 -11.73
CA LEU A 274 5.86 -24.46 -12.98
C LEU A 274 6.87 -24.18 -14.10
N ILE A 275 7.82 -23.29 -13.86
CA ILE A 275 8.85 -22.92 -14.84
C ILE A 275 9.67 -24.15 -15.25
N ARG A 276 10.10 -24.98 -14.28
CA ARG A 276 10.86 -26.21 -14.58
C ARG A 276 10.10 -27.18 -15.48
N THR A 277 8.79 -27.27 -15.30
CA THR A 277 7.94 -28.20 -16.07
C THR A 277 7.61 -27.64 -17.45
N GLN A 278 7.33 -26.33 -17.54
CA GLN A 278 6.85 -25.71 -18.77
C GLN A 278 7.97 -25.22 -19.69
N ILE A 279 9.14 -24.90 -19.13
CA ILE A 279 10.30 -24.35 -19.85
C ILE A 279 11.46 -25.32 -19.72
N THR A 280 11.65 -26.15 -20.75
CA THR A 280 12.72 -27.17 -20.80
C THR A 280 13.83 -26.83 -21.77
N ASP A 281 13.57 -25.95 -22.75
CA ASP A 281 14.57 -25.49 -23.72
C ASP A 281 15.37 -24.29 -23.18
N HIS A 282 16.70 -24.45 -23.09
CA HIS A 282 17.66 -23.42 -22.68
C HIS A 282 17.75 -22.22 -23.64
N ARG A 283 17.14 -22.31 -24.83
CA ARG A 283 17.06 -21.22 -25.81
C ARG A 283 15.75 -20.41 -25.70
N SER A 284 14.86 -20.80 -24.80
CA SER A 284 13.59 -20.11 -24.58
C SER A 284 13.82 -18.64 -24.22
N ILE A 285 13.09 -17.74 -24.88
CA ILE A 285 13.15 -16.30 -24.62
C ILE A 285 11.99 -15.84 -23.74
N TRP A 286 12.17 -14.72 -23.04
CA TRP A 286 11.19 -14.21 -22.07
C TRP A 286 9.81 -13.96 -22.69
N THR A 287 9.74 -13.32 -23.86
CA THR A 287 8.47 -12.89 -24.46
C THR A 287 7.54 -14.05 -24.80
N SER A 288 8.06 -15.12 -25.40
CA SER A 288 7.27 -16.33 -25.70
C SER A 288 6.95 -17.12 -24.43
N SER A 289 7.91 -17.23 -23.52
CA SER A 289 7.76 -18.02 -22.30
C SER A 289 6.78 -17.38 -21.32
N SER A 290 6.83 -16.06 -21.16
CA SER A 290 5.92 -15.30 -20.30
C SER A 290 4.48 -15.42 -20.78
N LYS A 291 4.23 -15.35 -22.11
CA LYS A 291 2.89 -15.61 -22.68
C LYS A 291 2.39 -17.03 -22.39
N LYS A 292 3.28 -18.03 -22.48
CA LYS A 292 2.93 -19.42 -22.13
C LYS A 292 2.58 -19.55 -20.64
N LEU A 293 3.40 -18.95 -19.77
CA LEU A 293 3.22 -18.99 -18.32
C LEU A 293 1.99 -18.21 -17.85
N ALA A 294 1.59 -17.14 -18.56
CA ALA A 294 0.40 -16.34 -18.26
C ALA A 294 -0.92 -17.12 -18.26
N ASN A 295 -0.96 -18.29 -18.90
CA ASN A 295 -2.13 -19.18 -18.85
C ASN A 295 -2.27 -19.92 -17.51
N HIS A 296 -1.28 -19.85 -16.63
CA HIS A 296 -1.26 -20.52 -15.34
C HIS A 296 -1.54 -19.53 -14.20
N LYS A 297 -2.48 -19.87 -13.33
CA LYS A 297 -2.86 -19.02 -12.20
C LYS A 297 -1.68 -18.73 -11.27
N GLU A 298 -0.86 -19.75 -11.00
CA GLU A 298 0.31 -19.65 -10.12
C GLU A 298 1.32 -18.61 -10.60
N TRP A 299 1.47 -18.47 -11.92
CA TRP A 299 2.33 -17.44 -12.50
C TRP A 299 1.76 -16.04 -12.28
N ASN A 300 0.46 -15.85 -12.54
CA ASN A 300 -0.20 -14.56 -12.35
C ASN A 300 -0.19 -14.14 -10.87
N ASP A 301 -0.53 -15.06 -9.95
CA ASP A 301 -0.48 -14.83 -8.51
C ASP A 301 0.92 -14.41 -8.05
N PHE A 302 1.98 -15.06 -8.58
CA PHE A 302 3.36 -14.70 -8.28
C PHE A 302 3.72 -13.30 -8.80
N LEU A 303 3.33 -12.94 -10.02
CA LEU A 303 3.59 -11.59 -10.54
C LEU A 303 2.84 -10.52 -9.74
N GLU A 304 1.63 -10.79 -9.26
CA GLU A 304 0.91 -9.86 -8.40
C GLU A 304 1.62 -9.65 -7.05
N LEU A 305 2.22 -10.71 -6.49
CA LEU A 305 2.94 -10.67 -5.22
C LEU A 305 4.36 -10.09 -5.33
N PHE A 306 5.10 -10.39 -6.38
CA PHE A 306 6.54 -10.06 -6.51
C PHE A 306 6.88 -9.09 -7.63
N GLY A 307 5.94 -8.81 -8.52
CA GLY A 307 6.14 -7.92 -9.66
C GLY A 307 6.80 -8.59 -10.88
N GLN A 308 6.70 -7.90 -12.02
CA GLN A 308 7.24 -8.36 -13.31
C GLN A 308 8.76 -8.58 -13.27
N GLU A 309 9.50 -7.72 -12.56
CA GLU A 309 10.96 -7.83 -12.49
C GLU A 309 11.40 -9.13 -11.79
N ALA A 310 10.71 -9.53 -10.71
CA ALA A 310 10.96 -10.79 -10.05
C ALA A 310 10.66 -11.98 -10.97
N GLY A 311 9.56 -11.93 -11.74
CA GLY A 311 9.24 -12.89 -12.79
C GLY A 311 10.35 -13.05 -13.82
N GLN A 312 10.88 -11.93 -14.32
CA GLN A 312 12.01 -11.96 -15.26
C GLN A 312 13.27 -12.55 -14.64
N ARG A 313 13.58 -12.19 -13.40
CA ARG A 313 14.75 -12.67 -12.69
C ARG A 313 14.71 -14.17 -12.43
N ILE A 314 13.57 -14.72 -12.00
CA ILE A 314 13.44 -16.16 -11.77
C ILE A 314 13.52 -16.95 -13.09
N PHE A 315 12.93 -16.41 -14.16
CA PHE A 315 13.04 -16.99 -15.50
C PHE A 315 14.50 -17.00 -15.99
N ARG A 316 15.21 -15.87 -15.92
CA ARG A 316 16.62 -15.77 -16.33
C ARG A 316 17.51 -16.75 -15.55
N ARG A 317 17.27 -16.88 -14.24
CA ARG A 317 17.99 -17.85 -13.39
C ARG A 317 17.76 -19.28 -13.85
N HIS A 318 16.52 -19.64 -14.19
CA HIS A 318 16.19 -20.97 -14.71
C HIS A 318 16.84 -21.27 -16.06
N ILE A 319 16.80 -20.33 -17.01
CA ILE A 319 17.45 -20.49 -18.32
C ILE A 319 18.96 -20.68 -18.19
N LYS A 320 19.61 -19.91 -17.30
CA LYS A 320 21.04 -20.08 -17.00
C LYS A 320 21.33 -21.51 -16.52
N LYS A 321 20.52 -22.02 -15.58
CA LYS A 321 20.66 -23.40 -15.08
C LYS A 321 20.47 -24.46 -16.19
N LEU A 322 19.45 -24.32 -17.03
CA LEU A 322 19.23 -25.24 -18.16
C LEU A 322 20.43 -25.27 -19.13
N ARG A 323 21.07 -24.12 -19.35
CA ARG A 323 22.26 -24.01 -20.20
C ARG A 323 23.45 -24.74 -19.57
N GLU A 324 23.67 -24.54 -18.26
CA GLU A 324 24.72 -25.23 -17.50
C GLU A 324 24.49 -26.75 -17.50
N ASP A 325 23.26 -27.21 -17.24
CA ASP A 325 22.89 -28.62 -17.26
C ASP A 325 23.07 -29.25 -18.66
N TYR A 326 22.73 -28.52 -19.73
CA TYR A 326 22.94 -28.96 -21.10
C TYR A 326 24.44 -29.08 -21.45
N GLN A 327 25.25 -28.10 -21.04
CA GLN A 327 26.70 -28.13 -21.26
C GLN A 327 27.36 -29.27 -20.48
N ALA A 328 26.96 -29.49 -19.22
CA ALA A 328 27.47 -30.57 -18.39
C ALA A 328 27.14 -31.95 -18.99
N LYS A 329 25.90 -32.16 -19.44
CA LYS A 329 25.49 -33.40 -20.12
C LYS A 329 26.28 -33.63 -21.41
N LYS A 330 26.50 -32.57 -22.19
CA LYS A 330 27.27 -32.64 -23.44
C LYS A 330 28.74 -32.98 -23.18
N LEU A 331 29.35 -32.37 -22.16
CA LEU A 331 30.71 -32.68 -21.74
C LEU A 331 30.83 -34.13 -21.27
N GLN A 332 29.91 -34.60 -20.43
CA GLN A 332 29.89 -35.99 -19.96
C GLN A 332 29.79 -36.96 -21.15
N SER A 333 28.88 -36.71 -22.09
CA SER A 333 28.75 -37.53 -23.29
C SER A 333 30.03 -37.58 -24.14
N TYR A 334 30.77 -36.48 -24.24
CA TYR A 334 32.08 -36.48 -24.91
C TYR A 334 33.14 -37.25 -24.12
N MET A 335 33.17 -37.15 -22.80
CA MET A 335 34.08 -37.92 -21.94
C MET A 335 33.80 -39.42 -22.04
N ASP A 336 32.52 -39.82 -22.03
CA ASP A 336 32.12 -41.22 -22.17
C ASP A 336 32.50 -41.76 -23.55
N SER A 337 32.23 -40.99 -24.61
CA SER A 337 32.62 -41.37 -25.99
C SER A 337 34.14 -41.51 -26.12
N PHE A 338 34.90 -40.59 -25.52
CA PHE A 338 36.36 -40.62 -25.52
C PHE A 338 36.90 -41.85 -24.77
N ALA A 339 36.30 -42.21 -23.64
CA ALA A 339 36.65 -43.40 -22.88
C ALA A 339 36.41 -44.69 -23.67
N CYS A 340 35.30 -44.79 -24.40
CA CYS A 340 35.03 -45.93 -25.29
C CYS A 340 36.07 -46.04 -26.41
N VAL A 341 36.41 -44.94 -27.09
CA VAL A 341 37.41 -44.96 -28.17
C VAL A 341 38.80 -45.33 -27.64
N LEU A 342 39.18 -44.86 -26.45
CA LEU A 342 40.44 -45.26 -25.81
C LEU A 342 40.50 -46.76 -25.50
N GLN A 343 39.38 -47.37 -25.10
CA GLN A 343 39.29 -48.81 -24.87
C GLN A 343 39.40 -49.64 -26.15
N GLU A 344 39.06 -49.09 -27.32
CA GLU A 344 39.20 -49.78 -28.61
C GLU A 344 40.63 -49.69 -29.18
N ILE A 345 41.46 -48.77 -28.67
CA ILE A 345 42.84 -48.54 -29.15
C ILE A 345 43.89 -49.26 -28.27
N LEU A 346 43.52 -49.66 -27.05
CA LEU A 346 44.31 -50.48 -26.13
C LEU A 346 43.95 -51.96 -26.28
#